data_AF-A0A6P0Y0Z4-F1
#
_entry.id   AF-A0A6P0Y0Z4-F1
#
_cell.length_a   1.000
_cell.length_b   1.000
_cell.length_c   1.000
_cell.angle_alpha   90.00
_cell.angle_beta   90.00
_cell.angle_gamma   90.00
#
_symmetry.space_group_name_H-M   'P 1'
#
loop_
_entity.id
_entity.type
_entity.pdbx_description
1 polymer ?
#
loop_
_entity_poly.entity_id
_entity_poly.type
_entity_poly.pdbx_seq_one_letter_code
_entity_poly.pdbx_strand_id
1 'polypeptide(L)'
;STSFDRIEQLAQISDFKGKWNHWAFTKNVATGEMKIYLNGSLWHSGTGKDQELSQITQVKLGCGYGFYEGKVAHLRIYDRVLSQEEIDELMKVNQPATTPTTGETDATSTTDETDITQKPMEYRIYQVKGNPTIKTGYSASEWTAVIAGFNSGAKQKHKASALTIMPVVEDEEWKIKCDLKDTDDRYWDVAVLFIRNNMVNTISNFYR
;
A
#
# COMPACT_ATOMS: atom_id res chain seq x y z
N SER A 1 -15.65 20.00 -20.57
CA SER A 1 -14.58 19.93 -19.56
C SER A 1 -14.29 18.46 -19.29
N THR A 2 -13.04 18.09 -19.02
CA THR A 2 -12.74 16.73 -18.50
C THR A 2 -13.27 16.65 -17.06
N SER A 3 -13.81 15.49 -16.67
CA SER A 3 -14.43 15.27 -15.35
C SER A 3 -13.43 15.11 -14.20
N PHE A 4 -12.13 15.23 -14.48
CA PHE A 4 -11.04 15.15 -13.50
C PHE A 4 -9.77 15.82 -14.06
N ASP A 5 -8.86 16.16 -13.14
CA ASP A 5 -7.50 16.59 -13.46
C ASP A 5 -6.58 15.41 -13.74
N ARG A 6 -5.73 15.59 -14.75
CA ARG A 6 -4.66 14.66 -15.07
C ARG A 6 -3.42 15.41 -15.53
N ILE A 7 -2.27 14.84 -15.20
CA ILE A 7 -0.99 15.06 -15.85
C ILE A 7 -0.49 13.72 -16.35
N GLU A 8 0.14 13.71 -17.53
CA GLU A 8 0.64 12.49 -18.16
C GLU A 8 1.88 12.80 -18.97
N GLN A 9 2.84 11.89 -18.94
CA GLN A 9 4.12 12.00 -19.63
C GLN A 9 4.50 10.59 -20.09
N LEU A 10 5.09 10.48 -21.28
CA LEU A 10 5.48 9.17 -21.84
C LEU A 10 6.76 8.66 -21.17
N ALA A 11 6.66 7.54 -20.48
CA ALA A 11 7.80 6.87 -19.82
C ALA A 11 8.60 6.01 -20.79
N GLN A 12 9.92 5.90 -20.57
CA GLN A 12 10.79 4.97 -21.27
C GLN A 12 10.76 3.59 -20.61
N ILE A 13 11.15 2.54 -21.33
CA ILE A 13 11.17 1.16 -20.80
C ILE A 13 12.01 1.08 -19.50
N SER A 14 13.12 1.82 -19.44
CA SER A 14 14.00 1.90 -18.26
C SER A 14 13.32 2.48 -17.02
N ASP A 15 12.22 3.20 -17.15
CA ASP A 15 11.57 3.90 -16.05
C ASP A 15 10.62 2.97 -15.28
N PHE A 16 10.19 1.86 -15.88
CA PHE A 16 9.19 0.97 -15.28
C PHE A 16 9.49 -0.54 -15.42
N LYS A 17 10.52 -0.95 -16.15
CA LYS A 17 10.84 -2.37 -16.39
C LYS A 17 12.28 -2.73 -15.99
N GLY A 18 12.44 -3.92 -15.42
CA GLY A 18 13.75 -4.54 -15.16
C GLY A 18 14.44 -4.14 -13.85
N LYS A 19 13.86 -3.21 -13.08
CA LYS A 19 14.37 -2.77 -11.77
C LYS A 19 13.25 -2.27 -10.88
N TRP A 20 13.51 -2.21 -9.57
CA TRP A 20 12.65 -1.47 -8.65
C TRP A 20 12.80 0.03 -8.90
N ASN A 21 11.66 0.73 -8.91
CA ASN A 21 11.60 2.18 -8.98
C ASN A 21 10.66 2.68 -7.89
N HIS A 22 11.01 3.81 -7.29
CA HIS A 22 10.12 4.53 -6.37
C HIS A 22 9.34 5.57 -7.17
N TRP A 23 8.02 5.47 -7.15
CA TRP A 23 7.11 6.44 -7.76
C TRP A 23 6.33 7.16 -6.67
N ALA A 24 6.31 8.49 -6.71
CA ALA A 24 5.45 9.31 -5.87
C ALA A 24 4.62 10.27 -6.72
N PHE A 25 3.35 10.43 -6.36
CA PHE A 25 2.40 11.29 -7.05
C PHE A 25 1.79 12.24 -6.02
N THR A 26 1.80 13.54 -6.31
CA THR A 26 1.22 14.55 -5.42
C THR A 26 0.20 15.40 -6.16
N LYS A 27 -0.82 15.86 -5.42
CA LYS A 27 -1.81 16.83 -5.88
C LYS A 27 -2.10 17.82 -4.76
N ASN A 28 -1.94 19.10 -5.06
CA ASN A 28 -2.32 20.21 -4.20
C ASN A 28 -3.47 20.95 -4.87
N VAL A 29 -4.69 20.76 -4.36
CA VAL A 29 -5.89 21.42 -4.91
C VAL A 29 -5.83 22.93 -4.70
N ALA A 30 -5.31 23.38 -3.56
CA ALA A 30 -5.25 24.81 -3.23
C ALA A 30 -4.28 25.60 -4.12
N THR A 31 -3.15 25.00 -4.52
CA THR A 31 -2.20 25.62 -5.46
C THR A 31 -2.44 25.22 -6.92
N GLY A 32 -3.26 24.19 -7.15
CA GLY A 32 -3.47 23.58 -8.46
C GLY A 32 -2.25 22.81 -8.99
N GLU A 33 -1.27 22.47 -8.15
CA GLU A 33 -0.08 21.74 -8.57
C GLU A 33 -0.29 20.22 -8.50
N MET A 34 0.09 19.52 -9.57
CA MET A 34 0.31 18.08 -9.56
C MET A 34 1.76 17.77 -9.92
N LYS A 35 2.37 16.79 -9.25
CA LYS A 35 3.77 16.39 -9.50
C LYS A 35 3.90 14.87 -9.52
N ILE A 36 4.80 14.38 -10.35
CA ILE A 36 5.23 12.99 -10.44
C ILE A 36 6.72 12.96 -10.16
N TYR A 37 7.13 12.11 -9.23
CA TYR A 37 8.53 11.88 -8.88
C TYR A 37 8.92 10.45 -9.23
N LEU A 38 10.12 10.30 -9.79
CA LEU A 38 10.75 9.02 -10.08
C LEU A 38 12.09 8.96 -9.35
N ASN A 39 12.22 8.00 -8.43
CA ASN A 39 13.43 7.78 -7.63
C ASN A 39 13.88 9.06 -6.89
N GLY A 40 12.91 9.77 -6.29
CA GLY A 40 13.13 11.00 -5.53
C GLY A 40 13.15 12.27 -6.39
N SER A 41 13.51 12.16 -7.67
CA SER A 41 13.61 13.33 -8.56
C SER A 41 12.27 13.72 -9.16
N LEU A 42 11.99 15.03 -9.28
CA LEU A 42 10.82 15.53 -10.01
C LEU A 42 10.92 15.10 -11.48
N TRP A 43 9.97 14.29 -11.91
CA TRP A 43 9.92 13.72 -13.25
C TRP A 43 8.97 14.48 -14.17
N HIS A 44 7.83 14.90 -13.64
CA HIS A 44 6.85 15.69 -14.38
C HIS A 44 6.00 16.55 -13.44
N SER A 45 5.46 17.65 -13.93
CA SER A 45 4.55 18.51 -13.17
C SER A 45 3.53 19.20 -14.06
N GLY A 46 2.42 19.62 -13.47
CA GLY A 46 1.45 20.50 -14.10
C GLY A 46 0.77 21.40 -13.08
N THR A 47 0.24 22.52 -13.57
CA THR A 47 -0.48 23.53 -12.79
C THR A 47 -1.93 23.66 -13.25
N GLY A 48 -2.74 24.43 -12.53
CA GLY A 48 -4.17 24.60 -12.83
C GLY A 48 -4.97 23.30 -12.69
N LYS A 49 -4.54 22.42 -11.77
CA LYS A 49 -5.15 21.13 -11.44
C LYS A 49 -5.85 21.21 -10.08
N ASP A 50 -6.83 22.09 -10.02
CA ASP A 50 -7.55 22.52 -8.82
C ASP A 50 -8.92 21.82 -8.64
N GLN A 51 -9.23 20.79 -9.42
CA GLN A 51 -10.44 20.00 -9.17
C GLN A 51 -10.26 19.12 -7.94
N GLU A 52 -11.19 19.17 -7.01
CA GLU A 52 -11.17 18.29 -5.85
C GLU A 52 -11.24 16.82 -6.26
N LEU A 53 -10.47 15.98 -5.57
CA LEU A 53 -10.68 14.55 -5.62
C LEU A 53 -11.96 14.27 -4.82
N SER A 54 -13.04 13.91 -5.51
CA SER A 54 -14.26 13.43 -4.87
C SER A 54 -13.93 12.25 -3.96
N GLN A 55 -14.83 11.94 -3.02
CA GLN A 55 -14.68 10.82 -2.09
C GLN A 55 -14.12 9.56 -2.77
N ILE A 56 -12.94 9.15 -2.33
CA ILE A 56 -12.28 7.95 -2.84
C ILE A 56 -13.00 6.74 -2.26
N THR A 57 -13.81 6.07 -3.08
CA THR A 57 -14.57 4.88 -2.69
C THR A 57 -13.84 3.57 -2.98
N GLN A 58 -12.84 3.61 -3.87
CA GLN A 58 -12.08 2.44 -4.28
C GLN A 58 -10.71 2.85 -4.81
N VAL A 59 -9.68 2.09 -4.44
CA VAL A 59 -8.36 2.12 -5.07
C VAL A 59 -8.16 0.79 -5.79
N LYS A 60 -7.80 0.83 -7.07
CA LYS A 60 -7.45 -0.35 -7.86
C LYS A 60 -5.98 -0.32 -8.21
N LEU A 61 -5.28 -1.43 -7.99
CA LEU A 61 -3.89 -1.64 -8.35
C LEU A 61 -3.76 -2.95 -9.08
N GLY A 62 -2.89 -3.00 -10.09
CA GLY A 62 -2.69 -4.23 -10.86
C GLY A 62 -3.79 -4.54 -11.88
N CYS A 63 -4.89 -3.78 -11.91
CA CYS A 63 -6.09 -4.10 -12.69
C CYS A 63 -6.88 -2.84 -13.10
N GLY A 64 -7.92 -3.01 -13.92
CA GLY A 64 -8.82 -1.95 -14.39
C GLY A 64 -8.96 -1.98 -15.90
N TYR A 65 -8.52 -0.91 -16.57
CA TYR A 65 -8.47 -0.83 -18.04
C TYR A 65 -7.38 -1.72 -18.66
N GLY A 66 -6.50 -2.30 -17.83
CA GLY A 66 -5.47 -3.26 -18.19
C GLY A 66 -4.95 -3.94 -16.93
N PHE A 67 -4.13 -4.98 -17.11
CA PHE A 67 -3.45 -5.66 -16.01
C PHE A 67 -2.00 -5.21 -15.96
N TYR A 68 -1.46 -4.99 -14.76
CA TYR A 68 -0.04 -4.72 -14.58
C TYR A 68 0.69 -5.99 -14.17
N GLU A 69 1.62 -6.42 -15.02
CA GLU A 69 2.49 -7.57 -14.78
C GLU A 69 3.81 -7.10 -14.14
N GLY A 70 3.81 -6.94 -12.82
CA GLY A 70 4.97 -6.53 -12.07
C GLY A 70 4.79 -6.66 -10.57
N LYS A 71 5.86 -6.39 -9.81
CA LYS A 71 5.82 -6.39 -8.35
C LYS A 71 5.57 -4.97 -7.86
N VAL A 72 4.70 -4.83 -6.88
CA VAL A 72 4.46 -3.58 -6.15
C VAL A 72 4.80 -3.83 -4.69
N ALA A 73 5.45 -2.87 -4.05
CA ALA A 73 5.76 -2.93 -2.62
C ALA A 73 5.52 -1.55 -1.99
N HIS A 74 5.21 -1.55 -0.70
CA HIS A 74 5.18 -0.34 0.13
C HIS A 74 4.25 0.78 -0.37
N LEU A 75 3.06 0.43 -0.88
CA LEU A 75 2.02 1.41 -1.22
C LEU A 75 1.65 2.25 0.01
N ARG A 76 1.63 3.58 -0.17
CA ARG A 76 1.21 4.55 0.85
C ARG A 76 0.33 5.61 0.19
N ILE A 77 -0.63 6.13 0.95
CA ILE A 77 -1.53 7.22 0.55
C ILE A 77 -1.58 8.21 1.70
N TYR A 78 -1.46 9.49 1.40
CA TYR A 78 -1.47 10.59 2.36
C TYR A 78 -2.57 11.58 1.98
N ASP A 79 -3.15 12.24 2.97
CA ASP A 79 -4.14 13.32 2.83
C ASP A 79 -3.49 14.70 2.67
N ARG A 80 -2.16 14.74 2.58
CA ARG A 80 -1.34 15.93 2.36
C ARG A 80 -0.28 15.70 1.30
N VAL A 81 0.25 16.80 0.79
CA VAL A 81 1.45 16.79 -0.06
C VAL A 81 2.66 16.47 0.81
N LEU A 82 3.48 15.52 0.35
CA LEU A 82 4.77 15.24 0.98
C LEU A 82 5.82 16.26 0.54
N SER A 83 6.74 16.59 1.43
CA SER A 83 7.93 17.38 1.08
C SER A 83 8.91 16.56 0.23
N GLN A 84 9.87 17.25 -0.38
CA GLN A 84 10.94 16.59 -1.14
C GLN A 84 11.76 15.66 -0.24
N GLU A 85 12.07 16.10 0.97
CA GLU A 85 12.83 15.35 1.97
C GLU A 85 12.09 14.06 2.35
N GLU A 86 10.78 14.13 2.59
CA GLU A 86 9.96 12.95 2.90
C GLU A 86 9.93 11.95 1.75
N ILE A 87 9.87 12.43 0.49
CA ILE A 87 9.91 11.57 -0.70
C ILE A 87 11.28 10.87 -0.80
N ASP A 88 12.37 11.58 -0.52
CA ASP A 88 13.73 11.04 -0.56
C ASP A 88 13.98 10.03 0.57
N GLU A 89 13.45 10.28 1.76
CA GLU A 89 13.48 9.32 2.87
C GLU A 89 12.71 8.05 2.54
N LEU A 90 11.49 8.18 2.01
CA LEU A 90 10.71 7.02 1.56
C LEU A 90 11.43 6.23 0.47
N MET A 91 12.14 6.89 -0.45
CA MET A 91 12.93 6.21 -1.46
C MET A 91 14.05 5.38 -0.83
N LYS A 92 14.78 5.93 0.15
CA LYS A 92 15.90 5.25 0.84
C LYS A 92 15.43 4.06 1.69
N VAL A 93 14.41 4.26 2.53
CA VAL A 93 13.93 3.25 3.48
C VAL A 93 13.30 2.04 2.77
N ASN A 94 12.79 2.23 1.55
CA ASN A 94 12.15 1.15 0.78
C ASN A 94 13.06 0.55 -0.31
N GLN A 95 14.36 0.88 -0.35
CA GLN A 95 15.29 0.13 -1.19
C GLN A 95 15.43 -1.30 -0.66
N PRO A 96 15.34 -2.33 -1.52
CA PRO A 96 15.71 -3.68 -1.10
C PRO A 96 17.16 -3.65 -0.65
N ALA A 97 17.43 -4.17 0.56
CA ALA A 97 18.77 -4.20 1.12
C ALA A 97 19.76 -4.73 0.07
N THR A 98 20.66 -3.86 -0.39
CA THR A 98 21.85 -4.31 -1.11
C THR A 98 22.68 -5.02 -0.06
N THR A 99 22.71 -6.35 -0.09
CA THR A 99 23.56 -7.15 0.81
C THR A 99 24.98 -6.59 0.79
N PRO A 100 25.47 -5.98 1.89
CA PRO A 100 26.87 -5.65 2.00
C PRO A 100 27.58 -6.94 2.37
N THR A 101 28.54 -7.37 1.55
CA THR A 101 29.50 -8.40 1.94
C THR A 101 30.27 -7.91 3.16
N THR A 102 30.17 -8.71 4.23
CA THR A 102 30.89 -8.75 5.51
C THR A 102 32.02 -7.74 5.74
N GLY A 103 31.90 -7.01 6.84
CA GLY A 103 32.99 -6.30 7.52
C GLY A 103 32.50 -5.83 8.90
N GLU A 104 32.74 -6.66 9.91
CA GLU A 104 32.43 -6.43 11.32
C GLU A 104 33.42 -5.42 11.94
N THR A 105 32.91 -4.34 12.55
CA THR A 105 33.57 -3.71 13.72
C THR A 105 32.55 -2.96 14.59
N ASP A 106 32.60 -3.25 15.89
CA ASP A 106 31.89 -2.61 17.00
C ASP A 106 32.06 -1.09 17.08
N ALA A 107 30.97 -0.38 17.47
CA ALA A 107 31.04 0.83 18.30
C ALA A 107 29.66 1.18 18.92
N THR A 108 29.58 0.95 20.24
CA THR A 108 28.89 1.68 21.33
C THR A 108 27.72 2.62 21.00
N SER A 109 26.54 2.29 21.53
CA SER A 109 25.38 3.18 21.66
C SER A 109 25.58 4.23 22.76
N THR A 110 25.31 5.49 22.42
CA THR A 110 24.92 6.54 23.37
C THR A 110 23.50 6.97 23.02
N THR A 111 22.60 6.80 23.98
CA THR A 111 21.19 7.14 23.92
C THR A 111 21.02 8.62 24.20
N ASP A 112 20.43 9.35 23.25
CA ASP A 112 19.42 10.38 23.47
C ASP A 112 18.90 10.83 22.10
N GLU A 113 17.59 10.64 21.87
CA GLU A 113 16.68 11.54 21.12
C GLU A 113 15.40 10.79 20.67
N THR A 114 14.27 11.25 21.21
CA THR A 114 12.88 11.18 20.74
C THR A 114 12.46 10.06 19.76
N ASP A 115 11.58 9.18 20.24
CA ASP A 115 10.91 8.09 19.51
C ASP A 115 10.00 8.60 18.37
N ILE A 116 10.51 8.50 17.14
CA ILE A 116 9.77 8.61 15.87
C ILE A 116 9.48 7.24 15.24
N THR A 117 9.55 6.15 16.00
CA THR A 117 9.65 4.77 15.46
C THR A 117 8.34 3.99 15.41
N GLN A 118 7.18 4.64 15.41
CA GLN A 118 5.92 3.92 15.17
C GLN A 118 5.57 3.92 13.67
N LYS A 119 5.76 2.76 13.01
CA LYS A 119 5.44 2.61 11.58
C LYS A 119 3.96 2.96 11.34
N PRO A 120 3.66 3.89 10.40
CA PRO A 120 2.28 4.35 10.18
C PRO A 120 1.39 3.25 9.59
N MET A 121 2.01 2.30 8.88
CA MET A 121 1.34 1.18 8.22
C MET A 121 2.24 -0.04 8.22
N GLU A 122 1.63 -1.22 8.29
CA GLU A 122 2.30 -2.52 8.15
C GLU A 122 1.52 -3.42 7.22
N TYR A 123 2.21 -4.29 6.47
CA TYR A 123 1.56 -5.32 5.66
C TYR A 123 1.91 -6.71 6.20
N ARG A 124 0.94 -7.63 6.14
CA ARG A 124 1.12 -9.05 6.45
C ARG A 124 0.47 -9.89 5.37
N ILE A 125 1.10 -11.02 5.07
CA ILE A 125 0.51 -12.07 4.25
C ILE A 125 0.23 -13.25 5.16
N TYR A 126 -1.03 -13.67 5.20
CA TYR A 126 -1.46 -14.85 5.93
C TYR A 126 -1.66 -15.98 4.94
N GLN A 127 -0.96 -17.09 5.15
CA GLN A 127 -1.26 -18.33 4.45
C GLN A 127 -2.48 -18.96 5.11
N VAL A 128 -3.51 -19.19 4.32
CA VAL A 128 -4.84 -19.61 4.72
C VAL A 128 -5.07 -21.03 4.25
N LYS A 129 -5.57 -21.89 5.14
CA LYS A 129 -5.96 -23.27 4.81
C LYS A 129 -7.46 -23.46 4.91
N GLY A 130 -8.13 -23.73 3.78
CA GLY A 130 -9.60 -23.81 3.73
C GLY A 130 -10.26 -22.48 4.09
N ASN A 131 -11.27 -22.52 4.96
CA ASN A 131 -12.11 -21.36 5.35
C ASN A 131 -11.95 -21.00 6.84
N PRO A 132 -10.75 -20.59 7.30
CA PRO A 132 -10.52 -20.33 8.72
C PRO A 132 -10.95 -18.91 9.13
N THR A 133 -10.99 -18.70 10.44
CA THR A 133 -10.87 -17.38 11.05
C THR A 133 -9.45 -17.21 11.58
N ILE A 134 -8.73 -16.21 11.09
CA ILE A 134 -7.31 -15.98 11.41
C ILE A 134 -7.19 -14.84 12.41
N LYS A 135 -6.48 -15.08 13.52
CA LYS A 135 -6.06 -14.03 14.46
C LYS A 135 -4.88 -13.25 13.87
N THR A 136 -4.96 -11.94 13.85
CA THR A 136 -3.97 -11.11 13.16
C THR A 136 -2.81 -10.70 14.06
N GLY A 137 -3.02 -10.65 15.37
CA GLY A 137 -2.13 -10.04 16.36
C GLY A 137 -2.24 -8.52 16.45
N TYR A 138 -3.14 -7.87 15.70
CA TYR A 138 -3.30 -6.43 15.68
C TYR A 138 -4.55 -6.00 16.47
N SER A 139 -4.35 -5.17 17.50
CA SER A 139 -5.43 -4.59 18.30
C SER A 139 -6.25 -3.60 17.49
N ALA A 140 -7.58 -3.67 17.61
CA ALA A 140 -8.51 -2.73 17.01
C ALA A 140 -8.46 -1.33 17.64
N SER A 141 -7.93 -1.19 18.86
CA SER A 141 -7.73 0.13 19.50
C SER A 141 -6.62 0.93 18.82
N GLU A 142 -5.66 0.25 18.19
CA GLU A 142 -4.47 0.85 17.61
C GLU A 142 -4.46 0.86 16.08
N TRP A 143 -5.07 -0.15 15.47
CA TRP A 143 -4.96 -0.44 14.05
C TRP A 143 -6.33 -0.62 13.40
N THR A 144 -6.38 -0.31 12.11
CA THR A 144 -7.46 -0.64 11.18
C THR A 144 -6.91 -1.61 10.15
N ALA A 145 -7.59 -2.75 9.96
CA ALA A 145 -7.22 -3.76 8.97
C ALA A 145 -7.95 -3.52 7.65
N VAL A 146 -7.21 -3.52 6.54
CA VAL A 146 -7.72 -3.40 5.18
C VAL A 146 -7.24 -4.59 4.36
N ILE A 147 -8.16 -5.32 3.72
CA ILE A 147 -7.79 -6.40 2.81
C ILE A 147 -7.16 -5.78 1.55
N ALA A 148 -5.88 -6.07 1.32
CA ALA A 148 -5.09 -5.48 0.25
C ALA A 148 -4.98 -6.39 -0.98
N GLY A 149 -5.21 -7.69 -0.82
CA GLY A 149 -5.22 -8.65 -1.92
C GLY A 149 -5.30 -10.08 -1.43
N PHE A 150 -5.42 -11.01 -2.37
CA PHE A 150 -5.38 -12.45 -2.10
C PHE A 150 -4.77 -13.18 -3.30
N ASN A 151 -4.21 -14.36 -3.07
CA ASN A 151 -3.68 -15.24 -4.10
C ASN A 151 -4.12 -16.68 -3.84
N SER A 152 -5.01 -17.19 -4.67
CA SER A 152 -5.43 -18.59 -4.65
C SER A 152 -4.69 -19.36 -5.75
N GLY A 153 -3.70 -20.18 -5.37
CA GLY A 153 -3.12 -21.25 -6.21
C GLY A 153 -2.46 -20.81 -7.52
N ALA A 154 -1.14 -20.57 -7.50
CA ALA A 154 -0.36 -20.17 -8.68
C ALA A 154 0.05 -21.31 -9.64
N LYS A 155 -0.52 -22.54 -9.57
CA LYS A 155 0.03 -23.67 -10.35
C LYS A 155 -0.91 -24.53 -11.19
N GLN A 156 -2.23 -24.42 -11.10
CA GLN A 156 -3.14 -25.04 -12.07
C GLN A 156 -4.41 -24.19 -12.19
N LYS A 157 -5.02 -24.14 -13.37
CA LYS A 157 -6.27 -23.41 -13.66
C LYS A 157 -7.42 -23.96 -12.80
N HIS A 158 -7.51 -23.55 -11.54
CA HIS A 158 -8.57 -23.98 -10.63
C HIS A 158 -9.46 -22.80 -10.28
N LYS A 159 -10.77 -23.01 -10.40
CA LYS A 159 -11.80 -21.97 -10.33
C LYS A 159 -12.46 -22.01 -8.95
N ALA A 160 -12.09 -21.12 -8.03
CA ALA A 160 -13.01 -20.81 -6.94
C ALA A 160 -14.27 -20.18 -7.53
N SER A 161 -15.45 -20.66 -7.16
CA SER A 161 -16.73 -20.14 -7.66
C SER A 161 -17.21 -18.90 -6.91
N ALA A 162 -16.79 -18.77 -5.64
CA ALA A 162 -17.04 -17.62 -4.79
C ALA A 162 -15.93 -17.47 -3.74
N LEU A 163 -15.71 -16.22 -3.34
CA LEU A 163 -14.76 -15.84 -2.29
C LEU A 163 -15.36 -14.73 -1.43
N THR A 164 -15.26 -14.90 -0.11
CA THR A 164 -15.53 -13.87 0.89
C THR A 164 -14.32 -13.75 1.82
N ILE A 165 -13.78 -12.53 1.96
CA ILE A 165 -12.75 -12.20 2.95
C ILE A 165 -13.29 -11.03 3.76
N MET A 166 -13.48 -11.24 5.05
CA MET A 166 -14.06 -10.23 5.94
C MET A 166 -13.12 -9.97 7.12
N PRO A 167 -12.53 -8.78 7.22
CA PRO A 167 -11.93 -8.35 8.47
C PRO A 167 -13.07 -8.11 9.48
N VAL A 168 -12.96 -8.69 10.66
CA VAL A 168 -13.90 -8.52 11.77
C VAL A 168 -13.13 -8.20 13.04
N VAL A 169 -13.73 -7.44 13.94
CA VAL A 169 -13.17 -7.24 15.29
C VAL A 169 -13.90 -8.16 16.25
N GLU A 170 -13.14 -9.02 16.93
CA GLU A 170 -13.65 -9.89 17.99
C GLU A 170 -12.59 -9.92 19.10
N ASP A 171 -13.03 -9.79 20.36
CA ASP A 171 -12.13 -9.74 21.52
C ASP A 171 -11.08 -8.62 21.41
N GLU A 172 -11.49 -7.44 20.90
CA GLU A 172 -10.64 -6.27 20.62
C GLU A 172 -9.48 -6.50 19.63
N GLU A 173 -9.42 -7.68 19.01
CA GLU A 173 -8.41 -8.05 18.01
C GLU A 173 -9.04 -8.09 16.61
N TRP A 174 -8.30 -7.62 15.60
CA TRP A 174 -8.68 -7.90 14.22
C TRP A 174 -8.52 -9.39 13.92
N LYS A 175 -9.56 -9.97 13.35
CA LYS A 175 -9.57 -11.32 12.78
C LYS A 175 -9.96 -11.26 11.31
N ILE A 176 -9.49 -12.21 10.52
CA ILE A 176 -9.84 -12.33 9.09
C ILE A 176 -10.65 -13.61 8.93
N LYS A 177 -11.93 -13.46 8.56
CA LYS A 177 -12.80 -14.56 8.19
C LYS A 177 -12.69 -14.80 6.69
N CYS A 178 -12.44 -16.04 6.33
CA CYS A 178 -12.24 -16.45 4.96
C CYS A 178 -13.24 -17.53 4.58
N ASP A 179 -13.95 -17.36 3.47
CA ASP A 179 -14.86 -18.36 2.91
C ASP A 179 -14.65 -18.48 1.39
N LEU A 180 -14.11 -19.62 0.97
CA LEU A 180 -13.96 -20.03 -0.43
C LEU A 180 -14.95 -21.15 -0.75
N LYS A 181 -15.56 -21.07 -1.94
CA LYS A 181 -16.40 -22.14 -2.49
C LYS A 181 -15.75 -22.80 -3.70
N ASP A 182 -15.95 -24.12 -3.80
CA ASP A 182 -15.54 -24.97 -4.93
C ASP A 182 -14.04 -24.86 -5.30
N THR A 183 -13.16 -24.82 -4.29
CA THR A 183 -11.70 -24.78 -4.49
C THR A 183 -11.07 -26.17 -4.34
N ASP A 184 -10.25 -26.58 -5.32
CA ASP A 184 -9.43 -27.79 -5.25
C ASP A 184 -8.15 -27.56 -4.43
N ASP A 185 -7.67 -26.32 -4.35
CA ASP A 185 -6.47 -25.98 -3.58
C ASP A 185 -6.82 -25.74 -2.11
N ARG A 186 -6.02 -26.33 -1.23
CA ARG A 186 -6.21 -26.25 0.22
C ARG A 186 -5.52 -25.05 0.82
N TYR A 187 -4.61 -24.38 0.09
CA TYR A 187 -3.83 -23.24 0.59
C TYR A 187 -3.91 -22.03 -0.35
N TRP A 188 -4.01 -20.85 0.24
CA TRP A 188 -4.08 -19.57 -0.45
C TRP A 188 -3.58 -18.45 0.45
N ASP A 189 -3.19 -17.32 -0.11
CA ASP A 189 -2.63 -16.19 0.63
C ASP A 189 -3.65 -15.05 0.72
N VAL A 190 -3.70 -14.38 1.86
CA VAL A 190 -4.44 -13.12 2.06
C VAL A 190 -3.47 -12.05 2.53
N ALA A 191 -3.36 -10.99 1.75
CA ALA A 191 -2.58 -9.80 2.10
C ALA A 191 -3.48 -8.80 2.83
N VAL A 192 -3.05 -8.39 4.03
CA VAL A 192 -3.74 -7.39 4.85
C VAL A 192 -2.80 -6.25 5.17
N LEU A 193 -3.31 -5.04 5.01
CA LEU A 193 -2.65 -3.80 5.34
C LEU A 193 -3.24 -3.28 6.65
N PHE A 194 -2.40 -3.08 7.65
CA PHE A 194 -2.76 -2.50 8.94
C PHE A 194 -2.32 -1.05 8.95
N ILE A 195 -3.26 -0.16 9.23
CA ILE A 195 -3.07 1.30 9.24
C ILE A 195 -3.33 1.78 10.67
N ARG A 196 -2.49 2.64 11.23
CA ARG A 196 -2.73 3.19 12.57
C ARG A 196 -4.02 4.02 12.61
N ASN A 197 -4.83 3.85 13.66
CA ASN A 197 -6.15 4.51 13.75
C ASN A 197 -6.07 6.05 13.74
N ASN A 198 -5.01 6.62 14.30
CA ASN A 198 -4.77 8.06 14.25
C ASN A 198 -4.54 8.59 12.82
N MET A 199 -4.26 7.71 11.85
CA MET A 199 -4.21 8.02 10.41
C MET A 199 -5.57 7.79 9.71
N VAL A 200 -6.51 7.09 10.36
CA VAL A 200 -7.81 6.69 9.78
C VAL A 200 -8.94 7.68 10.14
N ASN A 201 -8.77 8.48 11.19
CA ASN A 201 -9.75 9.47 11.65
C ASN A 201 -10.17 10.53 10.60
N THR A 202 -9.50 10.62 9.45
CA THR A 202 -9.88 11.47 8.31
C THR A 202 -11.00 10.86 7.42
N ILE A 203 -11.51 9.65 7.75
CA ILE A 203 -12.62 9.00 7.02
C ILE A 203 -13.87 8.95 7.92
N SER A 204 -14.48 10.10 8.19
CA SER A 204 -15.52 10.23 9.23
C SER A 204 -16.97 10.25 8.74
N ASN A 205 -17.27 10.12 7.44
CA ASN A 205 -18.67 10.15 6.98
C ASN A 205 -19.00 9.04 5.98
N PHE A 206 -19.70 8.02 6.46
CA PHE A 206 -20.47 7.10 5.62
C PHE A 206 -21.93 7.55 5.64
N TYR A 207 -22.47 7.88 4.46
CA TYR A 207 -23.91 7.78 4.23
C TYR A 207 -24.13 6.73 3.15
N ARG A 208 -25.19 5.95 3.38
CA ARG A 208 -25.58 4.78 2.58
C ARG A 208 -26.03 5.18 1.17
#